data_AF-A0A662HZG7-F1
#
_entry.id   AF-A0A662HZG7-F1
#
_cell.length_a   1.000
_cell.length_b   1.000
_cell.length_c   1.000
_cell.angle_alpha   90.00
_cell.angle_beta   90.00
_cell.angle_gamma   90.00
#
_symmetry.space_group_name_H-M   'P 1'
#
loop_
_entity.id
_entity.type
_entity.pdbx_description
1 polymer ?
#
loop_
_entity_poly.entity_id
_entity_poly.type
_entity_poly.pdbx_seq_one_letter_code
_entity_poly.pdbx_strand_id
1 'polypeptide(L)'
;MNMSEKEKRSIVEELLVSEDYKTAREHYIRYLAAYKIVEGNLALFDKMARCRDFNDFLSAVYESMRVKDRVLSKLEEGVKRGDYEITFECDNIKAAFSVGHDDVKKLIELAHRDPKAVGTILATLALAYGGIRSR
;
A
#
# COMPACT_ATOMS: atom_id res chain seq x y z
N MET A 1 27.95 9.67 19.64
CA MET A 1 26.63 9.06 19.86
C MET A 1 26.48 7.97 18.82
N ASN A 2 26.50 6.68 19.20
CA ASN A 2 26.34 5.60 18.22
C ASN A 2 24.88 5.55 17.79
N MET A 3 24.62 5.84 16.52
CA MET A 3 23.33 5.59 15.89
C MET A 3 23.04 4.07 15.92
N SER A 4 21.79 3.69 16.20
CA SER A 4 21.39 2.29 16.26
C SER A 4 21.58 1.61 14.90
N GLU A 5 21.83 0.30 14.86
CA GLU A 5 21.92 -0.49 13.61
C GLU A 5 20.70 -0.27 12.69
N LYS A 6 19.52 -0.03 13.28
CA LYS A 6 18.28 0.27 12.55
C LYS A 6 18.32 1.63 11.84
N GLU A 7 19.01 2.62 12.40
CA GLU A 7 19.16 3.94 11.75
C GLU A 7 20.14 3.91 10.57
N LYS A 8 21.03 2.90 10.52
CA LYS A 8 22.02 2.74 9.43
C LYS A 8 21.47 2.04 8.20
N ARG A 9 20.43 1.21 8.35
CA ARG A 9 19.83 0.50 7.21
C ARG A 9 19.12 1.49 6.30
N SER A 10 19.23 1.27 5.00
CA SER A 10 18.50 2.09 4.05
C SER A 10 16.99 1.80 4.15
N ILE A 11 16.16 2.81 3.89
CA ILE A 11 14.70 2.62 3.81
C ILE A 11 14.34 1.59 2.74
N VAL A 12 15.14 1.49 1.69
CA VAL A 12 15.01 0.47 0.65
C VAL A 12 15.18 -0.93 1.23
N GLU A 13 16.25 -1.18 2.00
CA GLU A 13 16.47 -2.50 2.64
C GLU A 13 15.38 -2.81 3.68
N GLU A 14 15.00 -1.84 4.51
CA GLU A 14 13.95 -2.06 5.51
C GLU A 14 12.59 -2.36 4.88
N LEU A 15 12.20 -1.60 3.85
CA LEU A 15 10.91 -1.80 3.22
C LEU A 15 10.91 -3.03 2.31
N LEU A 16 11.98 -3.30 1.55
CA LEU A 16 12.03 -4.38 0.55
C LEU A 16 12.49 -5.73 1.12
N VAL A 17 13.34 -5.74 2.14
CA VAL A 17 14.00 -6.98 2.60
C VAL A 17 13.60 -7.36 4.02
N SER A 18 13.33 -6.40 4.91
CA SER A 18 13.03 -6.73 6.30
C SER A 18 11.70 -7.48 6.46
N GLU A 19 11.74 -8.61 7.16
CA GLU A 19 10.54 -9.35 7.57
C GLU A 19 9.65 -8.53 8.52
N ASP A 20 10.23 -7.57 9.26
CA ASP A 20 9.47 -6.69 10.15
C ASP A 20 8.41 -5.86 9.41
N TYR A 21 8.68 -5.49 8.15
CA TYR A 21 7.83 -4.63 7.33
C TYR A 21 7.09 -5.38 6.21
N LYS A 22 7.42 -6.65 6.00
CA LYS A 22 6.89 -7.47 4.90
C LYS A 22 5.37 -7.51 4.85
N THR A 23 4.72 -7.87 5.95
CA THR A 23 3.25 -7.95 6.02
C THR A 23 2.60 -6.61 5.71
N ALA A 24 3.07 -5.54 6.37
CA ALA A 24 2.54 -4.19 6.17
C ALA A 24 2.69 -3.73 4.72
N ARG A 25 3.86 -3.94 4.13
CA ARG A 25 4.13 -3.66 2.72
C ARG A 25 3.19 -4.44 1.81
N GLU A 26 3.08 -5.76 1.99
CA GLU A 26 2.30 -6.62 1.10
C GLU A 26 0.80 -6.30 1.15
N HIS A 27 0.25 -6.11 2.36
CA HIS A 27 -1.13 -5.69 2.54
C HIS A 27 -1.40 -4.35 1.85
N TYR A 28 -0.52 -3.36 2.07
CA TYR A 28 -0.70 -2.03 1.49
C TYR A 28 -0.56 -2.01 -0.02
N ILE A 29 0.39 -2.77 -0.59
CA ILE A 29 0.53 -2.96 -2.05
C ILE A 29 -0.73 -3.56 -2.65
N ARG A 30 -1.25 -4.64 -2.06
CA ARG A 30 -2.48 -5.29 -2.51
C ARG A 30 -3.66 -4.32 -2.46
N TYR A 31 -3.82 -3.63 -1.34
CA TYR A 31 -4.88 -2.64 -1.16
C TYR A 31 -4.80 -1.51 -2.19
N LEU A 32 -3.62 -0.93 -2.41
CA LEU A 32 -3.45 0.13 -3.41
C LEU A 32 -3.73 -0.40 -4.82
N ALA A 33 -3.32 -1.62 -5.15
CA ALA A 33 -3.66 -2.23 -6.43
C ALA A 33 -5.18 -2.39 -6.62
N ALA A 34 -5.91 -2.78 -5.57
CA ALA A 34 -7.38 -2.80 -5.59
C ALA A 34 -7.96 -1.39 -5.72
N TYR A 35 -7.45 -0.42 -4.97
CA TYR A 35 -7.85 0.99 -5.06
C TYR A 35 -7.71 1.52 -6.49
N LYS A 36 -6.59 1.23 -7.16
CA LYS A 36 -6.34 1.62 -8.57
C LYS A 36 -7.46 1.16 -9.49
N ILE A 37 -7.87 -0.09 -9.37
CA ILE A 37 -8.85 -0.71 -10.26
C ILE A 37 -10.27 -0.25 -9.90
N VAL A 38 -10.59 -0.20 -8.60
CA VAL A 38 -11.95 0.09 -8.12
C VAL A 38 -12.30 1.58 -8.19
N GLU A 39 -11.36 2.46 -7.86
CA GLU A 39 -11.59 3.91 -7.86
C GLU A 39 -11.08 4.58 -9.14
N GLY A 40 -10.22 3.91 -9.92
CA GLY A 40 -9.64 4.49 -11.15
C GLY A 40 -8.73 5.70 -10.91
N ASN A 41 -8.36 5.97 -9.65
CA ASN A 41 -7.66 7.19 -9.27
C ASN A 41 -6.13 7.00 -9.24
N LEU A 42 -5.47 7.41 -10.31
CA LEU A 42 -4.01 7.45 -10.40
C LEU A 42 -3.38 8.63 -9.67
N ALA A 43 -4.14 9.69 -9.38
CA ALA A 43 -3.62 10.87 -8.69
C ALA A 43 -3.14 10.56 -7.26
N LEU A 44 -3.74 9.56 -6.59
CA LEU A 44 -3.25 9.07 -5.30
C LEU A 44 -1.82 8.53 -5.40
N PHE A 45 -1.51 7.79 -6.47
CA PHE A 45 -0.18 7.22 -6.69
C PHE A 45 0.83 8.31 -6.97
N ASP A 46 0.47 9.29 -7.79
CA ASP A 46 1.32 10.44 -8.07
C ASP A 46 1.58 11.28 -6.81
N LYS A 47 0.58 11.43 -5.93
CA LYS A 47 0.70 12.13 -4.66
C LYS A 47 1.61 11.37 -3.70
N MET A 48 1.46 10.05 -3.63
CA MET A 48 2.28 9.19 -2.79
C MET A 48 3.74 9.16 -3.26
N ALA A 49 4.00 9.07 -4.56
CA ALA A 49 5.37 9.03 -5.12
C ALA A 49 6.08 10.41 -5.10
N ARG A 50 5.32 11.50 -5.03
CA ARG A 50 5.86 12.88 -5.05
C ARG A 50 5.73 13.61 -3.72
N CYS A 51 5.50 12.90 -2.62
CA CYS A 51 5.47 13.52 -1.30
C CYS A 51 6.81 14.23 -1.03
N ARG A 52 6.74 15.49 -0.59
CA ARG A 52 7.92 16.31 -0.30
C ARG A 52 8.35 16.17 1.15
N ASP A 53 7.40 15.87 2.01
CA ASP A 53 7.59 15.71 3.43
C ASP A 53 6.64 14.64 4.01
N PHE A 54 6.75 14.44 5.32
CA PHE A 54 5.96 13.47 6.05
C PHE A 54 4.46 13.79 6.05
N ASN A 55 4.07 15.07 6.02
CA ASN A 55 2.67 15.48 6.00
C ASN A 55 2.02 15.21 4.63
N ASP A 56 2.75 15.43 3.54
CA ASP A 56 2.32 15.04 2.20
C ASP A 56 2.06 13.53 2.13
N PHE A 57 2.96 12.71 2.72
CA PHE A 57 2.79 11.25 2.81
C PHE A 57 1.57 10.87 3.67
N LEU A 58 1.43 11.44 4.87
CA LEU A 58 0.28 11.18 5.74
C LEU A 58 -1.04 11.57 5.07
N SER A 59 -1.06 12.66 4.30
CA SER A 59 -2.23 13.08 3.52
C SER A 59 -2.62 12.04 2.48
N ALA A 60 -1.66 11.43 1.78
CA ALA A 60 -1.92 10.35 0.83
C ALA A 60 -2.42 9.08 1.54
N VAL A 61 -1.80 8.71 2.67
CA VAL A 61 -2.25 7.56 3.47
C VAL A 61 -3.69 7.78 3.95
N TYR A 62 -4.01 8.95 4.49
CA TYR A 62 -5.36 9.30 4.93
C TYR A 62 -6.39 9.21 3.79
N GLU A 63 -6.08 9.79 2.64
CA GLU A 63 -6.95 9.77 1.46
C GLU A 63 -7.25 8.33 1.01
N SER A 64 -6.22 7.47 1.01
CA SER A 64 -6.39 6.05 0.70
C SER A 64 -7.24 5.31 1.74
N MET A 65 -7.05 5.59 3.04
CA MET A 65 -7.72 4.86 4.12
C MET A 65 -9.18 5.29 4.31
N ARG A 66 -9.49 6.57 4.03
CA ARG A 66 -10.85 7.11 4.17
C ARG A 66 -11.90 6.36 3.34
N VAL A 67 -11.47 5.71 2.26
CA VAL A 67 -12.36 4.97 1.35
C VAL A 67 -12.19 3.46 1.42
N LYS A 68 -11.34 2.95 2.33
CA LYS A 68 -10.95 1.54 2.41
C LYS A 68 -12.12 0.58 2.37
N ASP A 69 -13.09 0.74 3.26
CA ASP A 69 -14.19 -0.21 3.39
C ASP A 69 -15.10 -0.22 2.15
N ARG A 70 -15.25 0.94 1.49
CA ARG A 70 -15.95 1.06 0.21
C ARG A 70 -15.19 0.34 -0.91
N VAL A 71 -13.87 0.55 -0.99
CA VAL A 71 -13.02 -0.11 -1.99
C VAL A 71 -13.09 -1.62 -1.84
N LEU A 72 -12.94 -2.13 -0.61
CA LEU A 72 -12.99 -3.56 -0.32
C LEU A 72 -14.37 -4.17 -0.62
N SER A 73 -15.45 -3.45 -0.36
CA SER A 73 -16.81 -3.92 -0.68
C SER A 73 -17.05 -3.97 -2.20
N LYS A 74 -16.69 -2.91 -2.92
CA LYS A 74 -16.78 -2.88 -4.39
C LYS A 74 -15.88 -3.91 -5.06
N LEU A 75 -14.70 -4.16 -4.50
CA LEU A 75 -13.80 -5.21 -4.96
C LEU A 75 -14.49 -6.58 -4.89
N GLU A 76 -14.99 -6.94 -3.70
CA GLU A 76 -15.66 -8.22 -3.48
C GLU A 76 -16.86 -8.40 -4.42
N GLU A 77 -17.69 -7.37 -4.55
CA GLU A 77 -18.84 -7.39 -5.46
C GLU A 77 -18.44 -7.49 -6.93
N GLY A 78 -17.41 -6.74 -7.35
CA GLY A 78 -16.92 -6.77 -8.73
C GLY A 78 -16.33 -8.13 -9.10
N VAL A 79 -15.64 -8.80 -8.18
CA VAL A 79 -15.20 -10.18 -8.38
C VAL A 79 -16.41 -11.12 -8.51
N LYS A 80 -17.43 -10.99 -7.65
CA LYS A 80 -18.66 -11.79 -7.73
C LYS A 80 -19.42 -11.60 -9.06
N ARG A 81 -19.39 -10.40 -9.64
CA ARG A 81 -20.00 -10.09 -10.93
C ARG A 81 -19.13 -10.49 -12.13
N GLY A 82 -17.85 -10.78 -11.91
CA GLY A 82 -16.89 -11.05 -12.97
C GLY A 82 -16.26 -9.81 -13.61
N ASP A 83 -16.44 -8.62 -13.01
CA ASP A 83 -15.82 -7.37 -13.45
C ASP A 83 -14.30 -7.39 -13.19
N TYR A 84 -13.88 -8.11 -12.15
CA TYR A 84 -12.49 -8.19 -11.70
C TYR A 84 -12.04 -9.65 -11.57
N GLU A 85 -10.75 -9.89 -11.82
CA GLU A 85 -10.10 -11.18 -11.65
C GLU A 85 -8.99 -11.09 -10.61
N ILE A 86 -9.01 -12.00 -9.63
CA ILE A 86 -7.92 -12.20 -8.67
C ILE A 86 -7.03 -13.32 -9.20
N THR A 87 -5.74 -13.07 -9.36
CA THR A 87 -4.81 -14.01 -10.04
C THR A 87 -4.00 -14.86 -9.07
N PHE A 88 -4.45 -14.96 -7.82
CA PHE A 88 -3.85 -15.78 -6.78
C PHE A 88 -4.96 -16.42 -5.94
N GLU A 89 -4.66 -17.53 -5.29
CA GLU A 89 -5.63 -18.22 -4.45
C GLU A 89 -5.91 -17.41 -3.18
N CYS A 90 -7.20 -17.10 -2.94
CA CYS A 90 -7.64 -16.49 -1.70
C CYS A 90 -9.08 -16.91 -1.35
N ASP A 91 -9.30 -17.32 -0.10
CA ASP A 91 -10.64 -17.69 0.37
C ASP A 91 -11.49 -16.48 0.76
N ASN A 92 -10.83 -15.39 1.17
CA ASN A 92 -11.49 -14.17 1.61
C ASN A 92 -10.85 -12.94 0.96
N ILE A 93 -11.52 -12.41 -0.06
CA ILE A 93 -11.07 -11.25 -0.84
C ILE A 93 -10.87 -10.03 0.06
N LYS A 94 -11.83 -9.72 0.94
CA LYS A 94 -11.72 -8.56 1.83
C LYS A 94 -10.50 -8.68 2.74
N ALA A 95 -10.27 -9.85 3.32
CA ALA A 95 -9.11 -10.09 4.18
C ALA A 95 -7.80 -10.00 3.41
N ALA A 96 -7.71 -10.60 2.22
CA ALA A 96 -6.50 -10.64 1.39
C ALA A 96 -6.02 -9.24 0.93
N PHE A 97 -6.93 -8.28 0.84
CA PHE A 97 -6.68 -6.91 0.40
C PHE A 97 -6.83 -5.86 1.51
N SER A 98 -7.13 -6.27 2.75
CA SER A 98 -7.32 -5.34 3.86
C SER A 98 -5.99 -4.77 4.34
N VAL A 99 -6.07 -3.55 4.87
CA VAL A 99 -4.98 -2.89 5.59
C VAL A 99 -5.46 -2.62 7.02
N GLY A 100 -4.68 -3.10 7.99
CA GLY A 100 -4.92 -2.95 9.42
C GLY A 100 -4.21 -1.74 10.04
N HIS A 101 -4.48 -1.53 11.33
CA HIS A 101 -3.83 -0.47 12.12
C HIS A 101 -2.30 -0.63 12.15
N ASP A 102 -1.82 -1.83 12.42
CA ASP A 102 -0.38 -2.11 12.54
C ASP A 102 0.36 -1.93 11.20
N ASP A 103 -0.31 -2.25 10.08
CA ASP A 103 0.24 -2.03 8.75
C ASP A 103 0.52 -0.54 8.52
N VAL A 104 -0.48 0.31 8.79
CA VAL A 104 -0.36 1.77 8.65
C VAL A 104 0.71 2.33 9.59
N LYS A 105 0.71 1.90 10.85
CA LYS A 105 1.69 2.35 11.85
C LYS A 105 3.12 2.08 11.39
N LYS A 106 3.41 0.85 10.93
CA LYS A 106 4.73 0.46 10.44
C LYS A 106 5.20 1.30 9.25
N LEU A 107 4.31 1.58 8.30
CA LEU A 107 4.65 2.40 7.14
C LEU A 107 4.91 3.86 7.52
N ILE A 108 4.14 4.40 8.47
CA ILE A 108 4.35 5.75 9.01
C ILE A 108 5.69 5.85 9.73
N GLU A 109 6.08 4.83 10.52
CA GLU A 109 7.37 4.79 11.20
C GLU A 109 8.55 4.90 10.21
N LEU A 110 8.49 4.18 9.07
CA LEU A 110 9.50 4.29 8.02
C LEU A 110 9.46 5.64 7.31
N ALA A 111 8.26 6.13 6.99
CA ALA A 111 8.08 7.39 6.28
C ALA A 111 8.54 8.61 7.08
N HIS A 112 8.69 8.49 8.40
CA HIS A 112 9.26 9.57 9.22
C HIS A 112 10.73 9.87 8.89
N ARG A 113 11.45 8.88 8.33
CA ARG A 113 12.87 9.01 7.93
C ARG A 113 13.03 9.44 6.48
N ASP A 114 12.28 8.81 5.57
CA ASP A 114 12.27 9.19 4.15
C ASP A 114 10.88 8.93 3.56
N PRO A 115 9.96 9.92 3.64
CA PRO A 115 8.59 9.74 3.14
C PRO A 115 8.57 9.54 1.63
N LYS A 116 9.50 10.17 0.90
CA LYS A 116 9.58 10.11 -0.56
C LYS A 116 9.99 8.72 -1.02
N ALA A 117 11.00 8.11 -0.41
CA ALA A 117 11.41 6.76 -0.74
C ALA A 117 10.29 5.75 -0.44
N VAL A 118 9.68 5.81 0.74
CA VAL A 118 8.56 4.92 1.11
C VAL A 118 7.40 5.06 0.14
N GLY A 119 6.96 6.29 -0.12
CA GLY A 119 5.84 6.57 -1.01
C GLY A 119 6.11 6.14 -2.46
N THR A 120 7.31 6.42 -2.99
CA THR A 120 7.71 6.02 -4.34
C THR A 120 7.73 4.49 -4.48
N ILE A 121 8.30 3.77 -3.51
CA ILE A 121 8.39 2.32 -3.55
C ILE A 121 6.98 1.70 -3.48
N LEU A 122 6.15 2.11 -2.52
CA LEU A 122 4.80 1.57 -2.38
C LEU A 122 3.94 1.81 -3.63
N ALA A 123 3.99 3.03 -4.19
CA ALA A 123 3.27 3.36 -5.41
C ALA A 123 3.76 2.52 -6.59
N THR A 124 5.07 2.39 -6.78
CA THR A 124 5.67 1.61 -7.87
C THR A 124 5.29 0.14 -7.79
N LEU A 125 5.41 -0.47 -6.61
CA LEU A 125 5.09 -1.88 -6.41
C LEU A 125 3.58 -2.15 -6.56
N ALA A 126 2.71 -1.25 -6.08
CA ALA A 126 1.27 -1.37 -6.25
C ALA A 126 0.83 -1.20 -7.70
N LEU A 127 1.46 -0.31 -8.47
CA LEU A 127 1.22 -0.17 -9.91
C LEU A 127 1.61 -1.43 -10.67
N ALA A 128 2.74 -2.04 -10.31
CA ALA A 128 3.25 -3.28 -10.89
C ALA A 128 2.56 -4.56 -10.38
N TYR A 129 1.75 -4.47 -9.32
CA TYR A 129 1.12 -5.64 -8.72
C TYR A 129 0.10 -6.28 -9.67
N GLY A 130 0.41 -7.51 -10.10
CA GLY A 130 -0.40 -8.25 -11.08
C GLY A 130 -1.50 -9.13 -10.49
N GLY A 131 -1.65 -9.15 -9.15
CA GLY A 131 -2.57 -10.04 -8.41
C GLY A 131 -4.05 -9.72 -8.56
N ILE A 132 -4.40 -8.61 -9.21
CA ILE A 132 -5.76 -8.20 -9.53
C ILE A 132 -5.79 -7.50 -10.89
N ARG A 133 -6.83 -7.78 -11.70
CA ARG A 133 -7.03 -7.18 -13.02
C ARG A 133 -8.50 -6.85 -13.27
N SER A 134 -8.75 -5.85 -14.10
CA SER A 134 -10.08 -5.68 -14.71
C SER A 134 -10.25 -6.67 -15.86
N ARG A 135 -11.47 -7.16 -16.05
CA ARG A 135 -11.83 -8.00 -17.20
C ARG A 135 -12.39 -7.18 -18.36
#